data_AF-A0A5S3X9E2-F1
#
_entry.id   AF-A0A5S3X9E2-F1
#
_cell.length_a   1.000
_cell.length_b   1.000
_cell.length_c   1.000
_cell.angle_alpha   90.00
_cell.angle_beta   90.00
_cell.angle_gamma   90.00
#
_symmetry.space_group_name_H-M   'P 1'
#
loop_
_entity.id
_entity.type
_entity.pdbx_description
1 polymer ?
#
loop_
_entity_poly.entity_id
_entity_poly.type
_entity_poly.pdbx_seq_one_letter_code
_entity_poly.pdbx_strand_id
1 'polypeptide(L)'
;AHQHLPFECSFGAFCGLLRPEKLIFSGFIAHFTKSSLYRNKISSLSAGANINNIKPASFDLINIPIPPLAEQKIIAEKLDTLLGQVDSTKARFEQIPQIVKRFRQAVLGGAV
;
A
#
# COMPACT_ATOMS: atom_id res chain seq x y z
N ALA A 1 -17.38 17.81 14.83
CA ALA A 1 -18.59 17.03 15.12
C ALA A 1 -18.23 15.55 14.99
N HIS A 2 -18.03 14.89 16.13
CA HIS A 2 -17.52 13.53 16.20
C HIS A 2 -18.67 12.54 15.93
N GLN A 3 -18.76 12.02 14.72
CA GLN A 3 -19.53 10.81 14.46
C GLN A 3 -18.65 9.61 14.82
N HIS A 4 -19.12 8.79 15.75
CA HIS A 4 -18.49 7.55 16.16
C HIS A 4 -18.53 6.55 14.99
N LEU A 5 -17.44 6.50 14.24
CA LEU A 5 -17.11 5.40 13.35
C LEU A 5 -16.67 4.19 14.20
N PRO A 6 -16.82 2.94 13.72
CA PRO A 6 -16.40 1.72 14.45
C PRO A 6 -14.87 1.55 14.51
N PHE A 7 -14.12 2.65 14.50
CA PHE A 7 -12.66 2.71 14.57
C PHE A 7 -12.21 4.10 15.06
N GLU A 8 -11.19 4.15 15.92
CA GLU A 8 -10.58 5.40 16.38
C GLU A 8 -9.69 6.02 15.30
N CYS A 9 -10.24 6.94 14.51
CA CYS A 9 -9.46 7.70 13.52
C CYS A 9 -9.18 9.14 13.95
N SER A 10 -7.97 9.63 13.67
CA SER A 10 -7.63 11.05 13.71
C SER A 10 -7.37 11.53 12.28
N PHE A 11 -8.02 12.62 11.87
CA PHE A 11 -7.82 13.24 10.56
C PHE A 11 -7.02 14.54 10.71
N GLY A 12 -5.85 14.63 10.08
CA GLY A 12 -5.29 15.91 9.65
C GLY A 12 -5.94 16.34 8.33
N ALA A 13 -5.77 17.61 7.90
CA ALA A 13 -6.42 18.15 6.70
C ALA A 13 -6.24 17.30 5.42
N PHE A 14 -5.16 16.50 5.36
CA PHE A 14 -4.80 15.66 4.21
C PHE A 14 -4.53 14.19 4.55
N CYS A 15 -4.59 13.80 5.83
CA CYS A 15 -4.22 12.45 6.27
C CYS A 15 -5.22 11.91 7.30
N GLY A 16 -5.89 10.82 6.97
CA GLY A 16 -6.66 10.03 7.93
C GLY A 16 -5.84 8.89 8.50
N LEU A 17 -5.88 8.70 9.82
CA LEU A 17 -5.31 7.54 10.50
C LEU A 17 -6.40 6.50 10.74
N LEU A 18 -6.20 5.26 10.27
CA LEU A 18 -7.07 4.13 10.58
C LEU A 18 -6.44 3.31 11.72
N ARG A 19 -7.11 3.21 12.86
CA ARG A 19 -6.74 2.28 13.94
C ARG A 19 -7.71 1.10 13.95
N PRO A 20 -7.31 -0.09 13.49
CA PRO A 20 -8.16 -1.27 13.58
C PRO A 20 -8.37 -1.67 15.04
N GLU A 21 -9.61 -2.02 15.39
CA GLU A 21 -9.93 -2.64 16.67
C GLU A 21 -9.47 -4.11 16.74
N LYS A 22 -9.60 -4.75 17.91
CA LYS A 22 -9.09 -6.11 18.19
C LYS A 22 -9.52 -7.20 17.19
N LEU A 23 -10.59 -6.98 16.44
CA LEU A 23 -11.13 -7.94 15.46
C LEU A 23 -10.39 -7.91 14.11
N ILE A 24 -9.58 -6.88 13.83
CA ILE A 24 -8.95 -6.66 12.53
C ILE A 24 -7.41 -6.70 12.67
N PHE A 25 -6.77 -7.57 11.90
CA PHE A 25 -5.33 -7.64 11.80
C PHE A 25 -4.79 -6.43 11.00
N SER A 26 -3.85 -5.69 11.59
CA SER A 26 -3.29 -4.48 10.99
C SER A 26 -2.58 -4.73 9.65
N GLY A 27 -1.90 -5.87 9.49
CA GLY A 27 -1.27 -6.25 8.23
C GLY A 27 -2.30 -6.47 7.10
N PHE A 28 -3.46 -7.03 7.43
CA PHE A 28 -4.53 -7.24 6.46
C PHE A 28 -5.08 -5.92 5.93
N ILE A 29 -5.41 -4.97 6.81
CA ILE A 29 -5.92 -3.66 6.39
C ILE A 29 -4.86 -2.86 5.61
N ALA A 30 -3.58 -2.98 5.97
CA ALA A 30 -2.49 -2.34 5.25
C ALA A 30 -2.37 -2.85 3.80
N HIS A 31 -2.61 -4.13 3.56
CA HIS A 31 -2.66 -4.69 2.20
C HIS A 31 -3.96 -4.37 1.48
N PHE A 32 -5.11 -4.44 2.15
CA PHE A 32 -6.42 -4.13 1.57
C PHE A 32 -6.47 -2.69 1.04
N THR A 33 -5.92 -1.73 1.78
CA THR A 33 -5.87 -0.32 1.36
C THR A 33 -4.96 -0.06 0.16
N LYS A 34 -4.09 -1.02 -0.19
CA LYS A 34 -3.28 -0.98 -1.42
C LYS A 34 -3.97 -1.66 -2.60
N SER A 35 -5.04 -2.43 -2.36
CA SER A 35 -5.75 -3.16 -3.42
C SER A 35 -6.43 -2.21 -4.41
N SER A 36 -6.57 -2.67 -5.66
CA SER A 36 -7.29 -1.93 -6.70
C SER A 36 -8.74 -1.67 -6.30
N LEU A 37 -9.40 -2.61 -5.63
CA LEU A 37 -10.76 -2.47 -5.13
C LEU A 37 -10.88 -1.23 -4.24
N TYR A 38 -10.03 -1.12 -3.22
CA TYR A 38 -10.03 0.03 -2.33
C TYR A 38 -9.65 1.33 -3.07
N ARG A 39 -8.58 1.30 -3.86
CA ARG A 39 -8.08 2.51 -4.55
C ARG A 39 -9.07 3.05 -5.57
N ASN A 40 -9.76 2.18 -6.30
CA ASN A 40 -10.82 2.57 -7.24
C ASN A 40 -12.02 3.16 -6.50
N LYS A 41 -12.42 2.55 -5.37
CA LYS A 41 -13.52 3.08 -4.55
C LYS A 41 -13.17 4.47 -3.99
N ILE A 42 -11.98 4.65 -3.43
CA ILE A 42 -11.49 5.97 -2.99
C ILE A 42 -11.49 6.96 -4.15
N SER A 43 -10.95 6.58 -5.31
CA SER A 43 -10.91 7.46 -6.48
C SER A 43 -12.31 7.89 -6.94
N SER A 44 -13.32 7.02 -6.82
CA SER A 44 -14.71 7.36 -7.16
C SER A 44 -15.40 8.26 -6.14
N LEU A 45 -14.95 8.24 -4.88
CA LEU A 45 -15.50 9.03 -3.79
C LEU A 45 -14.77 10.37 -3.59
N SER A 46 -13.55 10.48 -4.11
CA SER A 46 -12.77 11.72 -4.14
C SER A 46 -13.45 12.76 -5.00
N ALA A 47 -13.56 13.99 -4.47
CA ALA A 47 -14.17 15.10 -5.17
C ALA A 47 -13.37 16.39 -4.96
N GLY A 48 -13.41 17.29 -5.94
CA GLY A 48 -12.82 18.63 -5.88
C GLY A 48 -12.27 19.09 -7.23
N ALA A 49 -12.38 20.38 -7.53
CA ALA A 49 -11.89 20.94 -8.79
C ALA A 49 -10.36 21.15 -8.80
N ASN A 50 -9.78 21.55 -7.65
CA ASN A 50 -8.34 21.85 -7.52
C ASN A 50 -7.59 20.82 -6.67
N ILE A 51 -8.24 20.24 -5.65
CA ILE A 51 -7.65 19.21 -4.78
C ILE A 51 -8.68 18.10 -4.62
N ASN A 52 -8.32 16.90 -5.08
CA ASN A 52 -9.13 15.71 -4.88
C ASN A 52 -8.94 15.20 -3.46
N ASN A 53 -9.93 15.43 -2.59
CA ASN A 53 -9.93 14.91 -1.24
C ASN A 53 -11.17 14.04 -0.97
N ILE A 54 -11.03 13.12 -0.03
CA ILE A 54 -12.16 12.32 0.46
C ILE A 54 -12.76 13.00 1.68
N LYS A 55 -14.08 13.18 1.69
CA LYS A 55 -14.78 13.71 2.87
C LYS A 55 -14.81 12.63 3.96
N PRO A 56 -14.67 12.98 5.25
CA PRO A 56 -14.76 12.01 6.35
C PRO A 56 -16.05 11.16 6.30
N ALA A 57 -17.19 11.76 5.96
CA ALA A 57 -18.47 11.06 5.80
C ALA A 57 -18.49 10.02 4.66
N SER A 58 -17.57 10.10 3.69
CA SER A 58 -17.47 9.12 2.61
C SER A 58 -16.76 7.83 3.06
N PHE A 59 -16.09 7.82 4.22
CA PHE A 59 -15.46 6.60 4.74
C PHE A 59 -16.49 5.53 5.11
N ASP A 60 -17.68 5.93 5.56
CA ASP A 60 -18.80 5.02 5.83
C ASP A 60 -19.28 4.26 4.59
N LEU A 61 -19.00 4.78 3.40
CA LEU A 61 -19.38 4.16 2.13
C LEU A 61 -18.35 3.12 1.62
N ILE A 62 -17.27 2.92 2.37
CA ILE A 62 -16.21 1.98 2.03
C ILE A 62 -16.50 0.66 2.73
N ASN A 63 -17.00 -0.30 1.95
CA ASN A 63 -17.21 -1.66 2.44
C ASN A 63 -15.90 -2.45 2.39
N ILE A 64 -15.50 -3.00 3.52
CA ILE A 64 -14.30 -3.83 3.65
C ILE A 64 -14.76 -5.27 3.95
N PRO A 65 -14.45 -6.25 3.09
CA PRO A 65 -14.69 -7.65 3.43
C PRO A 65 -13.73 -8.07 4.55
N ILE A 66 -14.27 -8.43 5.71
CA ILE A 66 -13.49 -8.87 6.87
C ILE A 66 -13.62 -10.39 7.02
N PRO A 67 -12.61 -11.18 6.60
CA PRO A 67 -12.60 -12.62 6.85
C PRO A 67 -12.27 -12.92 8.33
N PRO A 68 -12.39 -14.18 8.78
CA PRO A 68 -11.96 -14.59 10.12
C PRO A 68 -10.50 -14.22 10.41
N LEU A 69 -10.18 -13.93 11.67
CA LEU A 69 -8.84 -13.42 12.06
C LEU A 69 -7.67 -14.32 11.63
N ALA A 70 -7.86 -15.64 11.67
CA ALA A 70 -6.85 -16.59 11.20
C ALA A 70 -6.56 -16.42 9.69
N GLU A 71 -7.61 -16.24 8.89
CA GLU A 71 -7.51 -16.03 7.46
C GLU A 71 -6.89 -14.66 7.13
N GLN A 72 -7.24 -13.61 7.89
CA GLN A 72 -6.61 -12.29 7.74
C GLN A 72 -5.08 -12.36 7.87
N LYS A 73 -4.58 -13.13 8.86
CA LYS A 73 -3.13 -13.34 9.07
C LYS A 73 -2.49 -14.09 7.90
N ILE A 74 -3.12 -15.19 7.46
CA ILE A 74 -2.63 -16.00 6.33
C ILE A 74 -2.54 -15.16 5.06
N ILE A 75 -3.57 -14.35 4.78
CA ILE A 75 -3.58 -13.45 3.61
C ILE A 75 -2.42 -12.46 3.69
N ALA A 76 -2.25 -11.80 4.84
CA ALA A 76 -1.20 -10.81 5.02
C ALA A 76 0.21 -11.42 4.86
N GLU A 77 0.46 -12.57 5.49
CA GLU A 77 1.75 -13.27 5.40
C GLU A 77 2.10 -13.68 3.97
N LYS A 78 1.12 -14.19 3.21
CA LYS A 78 1.32 -14.54 1.81
C LYS A 78 1.65 -13.31 0.96
N LEU A 79 0.95 -12.19 1.20
CA LEU A 79 1.22 -10.95 0.49
C LEU A 79 2.60 -10.38 0.84
N ASP A 80 3.00 -10.40 2.10
CA ASP A 80 4.33 -9.95 2.54
C ASP A 80 5.43 -10.79 1.88
N THR A 81 5.26 -12.11 1.82
CA THR A 81 6.22 -13.02 1.18
C THR A 81 6.36 -12.71 -0.31
N LEU A 82 5.24 -12.60 -1.02
CA LEU A 82 5.24 -12.35 -2.47
C LEU A 82 5.82 -10.97 -2.81
N LEU A 83 5.42 -9.93 -2.06
CA LEU A 83 5.92 -8.58 -2.28
C LEU A 83 7.41 -8.47 -1.93
N GLY A 84 7.87 -9.16 -0.89
CA GLY A 84 9.29 -9.24 -0.57
C GLY A 84 10.14 -9.87 -1.68
N GLN A 85 9.62 -10.89 -2.36
CA GLN A 85 10.28 -11.49 -3.52
C GLN A 85 10.34 -10.53 -4.72
N VAL A 86 9.25 -9.77 -4.95
CA VAL A 86 9.20 -8.74 -6.00
C VAL A 86 10.22 -7.63 -5.70
N ASP A 87 10.28 -7.14 -4.47
CA ASP A 87 11.22 -6.09 -4.07
C ASP A 87 12.68 -6.55 -4.19
N SER A 88 12.99 -7.79 -3.79
CA SER A 88 14.31 -8.39 -3.98
C SER A 88 14.69 -8.47 -5.47
N THR A 89 13.75 -8.90 -6.32
CA THR A 89 13.97 -9.00 -7.77
C THR A 89 14.18 -7.62 -8.39
N LYS A 90 13.38 -6.64 -8.00
CA LYS A 90 13.51 -5.25 -8.43
C LYS A 90 14.87 -4.67 -8.03
N ALA A 91 15.29 -4.87 -6.78
CA ALA A 91 16.60 -4.41 -6.30
C ALA A 91 17.76 -5.02 -7.12
N ARG A 92 17.68 -6.30 -7.48
CA ARG A 92 18.67 -6.94 -8.37
C ARG A 92 18.66 -6.32 -9.77
N PHE A 93 17.48 -6.02 -10.30
CA PHE A 93 17.34 -5.40 -11.61
C PHE A 93 17.95 -4.00 -11.65
N GLU A 94 17.75 -3.21 -10.59
CA GLU A 94 18.32 -1.86 -10.44
C GLU A 94 19.86 -1.85 -10.39
N GLN A 95 20.50 -2.97 -10.06
CA GLN A 95 21.97 -3.12 -10.07
C GLN A 95 22.54 -3.41 -11.47
N ILE A 96 21.73 -3.89 -12.43
CA ILE A 96 22.18 -4.29 -13.76
C ILE A 96 22.91 -3.14 -14.49
N PRO A 97 22.41 -1.89 -14.53
CA PRO A 97 23.10 -0.79 -15.18
C PRO A 97 24.53 -0.56 -14.65
N GLN A 98 24.75 -0.74 -13.35
CA GLN A 98 26.07 -0.56 -12.73
C GLN A 98 27.03 -1.69 -13.14
N ILE A 99 26.54 -2.93 -13.19
CA ILE A 99 27.33 -4.08 -13.67
C ILE A 99 27.74 -3.86 -15.12
N VAL A 100 26.80 -3.47 -15.98
CA VAL A 100 27.07 -3.19 -17.40
C VAL A 100 28.05 -2.03 -17.57
N LYS A 101 27.96 -0.98 -16.74
CA LYS A 101 28.90 0.15 -16.75
C LYS A 101 30.33 -0.31 -16.41
N ARG A 102 30.49 -1.09 -15.34
CA ARG A 102 31.80 -1.62 -14.91
C ARG A 102 32.40 -2.55 -15.96
N PHE A 103 31.59 -3.42 -16.55
CA PHE A 103 32.02 -4.32 -17.62
C PHE A 103 32.56 -3.56 -18.83
N ARG A 104 31.83 -2.53 -19.29
CA ARG A 104 32.29 -1.66 -20.39
C ARG A 104 33.64 -1.00 -20.10
N GLN A 105 33.84 -0.48 -18.87
CA GLN A 105 35.10 0.14 -18.47
C GLN A 105 36.26 -0.87 -18.47
N ALA A 106 36.03 -2.09 -17.98
CA ALA A 106 37.05 -3.14 -17.93
C ALA A 106 37.48 -3.60 -19.34
N VAL A 107 36.53 -3.78 -20.26
CA VAL A 107 36.82 -4.18 -21.64
C VAL A 107 37.62 -3.11 -22.38
N LEU A 108 37.25 -1.84 -22.24
CA LEU A 108 37.98 -0.73 -22.88
C LEU A 108 39.39 -0.55 -22.28
N GLY A 109 39.54 -0.73 -20.97
CA GLY A 109 40.84 -0.61 -20.30
C GLY A 109 41.81 -1.76 -20.60
N GLY A 110 41.32 -2.94 -20.99
CA GLY A 110 42.15 -4.08 -21.39
C GLY A 110 42.44 -4.17 -22.89
N ALA A 111 41.86 -3.27 -23.71
CA ALA A 111 42.05 -3.21 -25.15
C ALA A 111 43.04 -2.10 -25.59
N VAL A 112 43.70 -1.46 -24.64
CA VAL A 112 44.78 -0.46 -24.81
C VAL A 112 46.04 -1.04 -24.18
#